data_AF-B3NPB8-F1
#
_entry.id   AF-B3NPB8-F1
#
_cell.length_a   1.000
_cell.length_b   1.000
_cell.length_c   1.000
_cell.angle_alpha   90.00
_cell.angle_beta   90.00
_cell.angle_gamma   90.00
#
_symmetry.space_group_name_H-M   'P 1'
#
loop_
_entity.id
_entity.type
_entity.pdbx_description
1 polymer ?
#
loop_
_entity_poly.entity_id
_entity_poly.type
_entity_poly.pdbx_seq_one_letter_code
_entity_poly.pdbx_strand_id
1 'polypeptide(L)'
;MYSRCFRGSSTSQIMCLVRGGGCKSNTLQSLCSTALQPHRNIGHLTGSRLRWKLGVMQLLSGLRHRYCLWRLRRLLGVAFDEGGFQEGTRQAAVTMIEAVRQADWPCIRSCCTERGSADIYGLSQMRSPYWSLVRFQREHLRHALPLRVVRRWIDGRYYVLVDMLFVGLRNLLDLGTEQEREEMLQRIQSVLVDSRIDDQFEPNNCRLAIAELVLTFSKELGHSQLDPQDPRDIEREDQESGWLVDSYKVHRFKLISFSPKTLNLRVIDFLKPVRQR
;
A
#
# COMPACT_ATOMS: atom_id res chain seq x y z
N MET A 1 15.15 -24.53 -37.88
CA MET A 1 13.81 -24.25 -37.29
C MET A 1 13.59 -25.20 -36.12
N TYR A 2 13.81 -24.73 -34.89
CA TYR A 2 13.25 -25.36 -33.69
C TYR A 2 12.91 -24.26 -32.69
N SER A 3 11.63 -23.87 -32.72
CA SER A 3 11.02 -22.98 -31.75
C SER A 3 10.87 -23.73 -30.43
N ARG A 4 11.50 -23.24 -29.36
CA ARG A 4 11.12 -23.60 -27.98
C ARG A 4 10.53 -22.37 -27.31
N CYS A 5 9.22 -22.45 -27.13
CA CYS A 5 8.39 -21.48 -26.47
C CYS A 5 8.09 -21.94 -25.02
N PHE A 6 8.19 -20.98 -24.10
CA PHE A 6 7.56 -20.84 -22.79
C PHE A 6 7.84 -21.82 -21.62
N ARG A 7 8.34 -21.23 -20.52
CA ARG A 7 7.61 -21.26 -19.24
C ARG A 7 7.80 -19.93 -18.49
N GLY A 8 6.76 -19.08 -18.56
CA GLY A 8 6.64 -17.88 -17.74
C GLY A 8 6.46 -18.27 -16.28
N SER A 9 7.34 -17.75 -15.43
CA SER A 9 7.26 -17.84 -13.97
C SER A 9 6.19 -16.87 -13.48
N SER A 10 5.13 -17.39 -12.84
CA SER A 10 4.09 -16.56 -12.22
C SER A 10 4.65 -15.89 -10.96
N THR A 11 4.45 -14.58 -10.81
CA THR A 11 4.96 -13.74 -9.71
C THR A 11 4.01 -13.68 -8.51
N SER A 12 3.04 -14.58 -8.39
CA SER A 12 2.02 -14.53 -7.33
C SER A 12 2.17 -15.72 -6.38
N GLN A 13 2.25 -15.46 -5.08
CA GLN A 13 2.29 -16.50 -4.05
C GLN A 13 0.91 -16.62 -3.40
N ILE A 14 0.33 -17.82 -3.44
CA ILE A 14 -0.96 -18.12 -2.84
C ILE A 14 -0.70 -18.87 -1.54
N MET A 15 -1.22 -18.37 -0.42
CA MET A 15 -1.28 -19.08 0.85
C MET A 15 -2.73 -19.37 1.21
N CYS A 16 -3.08 -20.65 1.29
CA CYS A 16 -4.39 -21.10 1.80
C CYS A 16 -4.22 -21.52 3.26
N LEU A 17 -4.95 -20.87 4.17
CA LEU A 17 -5.03 -21.27 5.57
C LEU A 17 -6.42 -21.88 5.79
N VAL A 18 -6.47 -23.20 5.76
CA VAL A 18 -7.68 -23.95 6.12
C VAL A 18 -7.71 -24.09 7.62
N ARG A 19 -8.64 -23.41 8.27
CA ARG A 19 -8.96 -23.68 9.67
C ARG A 19 -9.95 -24.83 9.65
N GLY A 20 -9.48 -26.04 9.96
CA GLY A 20 -10.27 -27.27 9.93
C GLY A 20 -11.57 -27.14 10.74
N GLY A 21 -12.65 -26.82 10.03
CA GLY A 21 -14.03 -26.91 10.49
C GLY A 21 -14.66 -28.09 9.78
N GLY A 22 -14.81 -29.21 10.49
CA GLY A 22 -15.42 -30.41 9.95
C GLY A 22 -16.89 -30.18 9.59
N CYS A 23 -17.22 -30.32 8.32
CA CYS A 23 -18.60 -30.50 7.86
C CYS A 23 -18.85 -32.01 7.71
N LYS A 24 -19.78 -32.57 8.50
CA LYS A 24 -20.33 -33.92 8.32
C LYS A 24 -21.82 -33.82 7.98
N SER A 25 -22.19 -34.38 6.84
CA SER A 25 -23.51 -34.95 6.53
C SER A 25 -23.43 -35.60 5.15
N ASN A 26 -23.88 -36.82 4.83
CA ASN A 26 -24.49 -37.92 5.58
C ASN A 26 -24.23 -39.19 4.76
N THR A 27 -23.69 -40.25 5.36
CA THR A 27 -23.93 -41.62 4.94
C THR A 27 -24.04 -42.46 6.19
N LEU A 28 -25.18 -43.15 6.31
CA LEU A 28 -25.63 -43.89 7.47
C LEU A 28 -24.88 -45.22 7.62
N GLN A 29 -24.88 -45.70 8.87
CA GLN A 29 -24.56 -47.04 9.38
C GLN A 29 -23.07 -47.38 9.58
N SER A 30 -22.62 -47.35 10.84
CA SER A 30 -22.48 -48.60 11.64
C SER A 30 -21.67 -48.34 12.92
N LEU A 31 -22.35 -48.53 14.06
CA LEU A 31 -21.90 -48.95 15.40
C LEU A 31 -20.40 -48.88 15.75
N CYS A 32 -20.06 -48.00 16.71
CA CYS A 32 -19.53 -48.38 18.03
C CYS A 32 -19.18 -47.13 18.86
N SER A 33 -19.78 -47.02 20.04
CA SER A 33 -19.38 -46.07 21.08
C SER A 33 -18.36 -46.74 22.00
N THR A 34 -17.15 -46.18 22.13
CA THR A 34 -16.45 -46.17 23.42
C THR A 34 -15.36 -45.10 23.50
N ALA A 35 -15.35 -44.41 24.64
CA ALA A 35 -14.24 -43.72 25.30
C ALA A 35 -13.75 -42.38 24.74
N LEU A 36 -14.30 -41.33 25.36
CA LEU A 36 -13.69 -40.03 25.61
C LEU A 36 -12.22 -40.17 26.10
N GLN A 37 -11.29 -39.51 25.41
CA GLN A 37 -10.21 -38.77 26.06
C GLN A 37 -9.93 -37.46 25.32
N PRO A 38 -9.89 -36.31 26.02
CA PRO A 38 -9.63 -35.01 25.41
C PRO A 38 -8.14 -34.69 25.50
N HIS A 39 -7.35 -34.95 24.46
CA HIS A 39 -6.03 -34.36 24.34
C HIS A 39 -6.15 -32.91 23.82
N ARG A 40 -6.64 -32.01 24.69
CA ARG A 40 -6.47 -30.56 24.52
C ARG A 40 -5.00 -30.20 24.79
N ASN A 41 -4.16 -30.32 23.77
CA ASN A 41 -2.91 -29.55 23.74
C ASN A 41 -3.15 -28.27 22.94
N ILE A 42 -3.76 -27.30 23.62
CA ILE A 42 -3.73 -25.91 23.17
C ILE A 42 -2.32 -25.41 23.46
N GLY A 43 -1.50 -25.29 22.42
CA GLY A 43 -0.18 -24.69 22.51
C GLY A 43 -0.28 -23.20 22.83
N HIS A 44 -0.38 -22.85 24.11
CA HIS A 44 -0.42 -21.48 24.64
C HIS A 44 0.96 -20.79 24.68
N LEU A 45 2.03 -21.41 24.17
CA LEU A 45 3.41 -20.94 24.39
C LEU A 45 3.98 -20.03 23.28
N THR A 46 3.23 -19.72 22.22
CA THR A 46 3.70 -18.84 21.13
C THR A 46 3.12 -17.42 21.15
N GLY A 47 2.09 -17.16 21.97
CA GLY A 47 1.38 -15.87 21.98
C GLY A 47 2.10 -14.73 22.70
N SER A 48 2.81 -15.01 23.81
CA SER A 48 3.44 -13.97 24.63
C SER A 48 4.66 -13.34 23.96
N ARG A 49 5.51 -14.14 23.31
CA ARG A 49 6.68 -13.66 22.55
C ARG A 49 6.28 -12.84 21.33
N LEU A 50 5.20 -13.23 20.62
CA LEU A 50 4.68 -12.44 19.51
C LEU A 50 4.13 -11.10 20.00
N ARG A 51 3.38 -11.10 21.12
CA ARG A 51 2.77 -9.90 21.69
C ARG A 51 3.82 -8.89 22.17
N TRP A 52 4.90 -9.35 22.82
CA TRP A 52 6.01 -8.48 23.20
C TRP A 52 6.77 -7.93 21.98
N LYS A 53 7.05 -8.76 20.97
CA LYS A 53 7.67 -8.30 19.71
C LYS A 53 6.82 -7.24 19.02
N LEU A 54 5.49 -7.44 18.96
CA LEU A 54 4.54 -6.46 18.42
C LEU A 54 4.55 -5.16 19.22
N GLY A 55 4.54 -5.25 20.56
CA GLY A 55 4.61 -4.07 21.43
C GLY A 55 5.91 -3.28 21.24
N VAL A 56 7.06 -3.95 21.20
CA VAL A 56 8.36 -3.31 20.93
C VAL A 56 8.39 -2.68 19.53
N MET A 57 7.89 -3.38 18.51
CA MET A 57 7.79 -2.82 17.15
C MET A 57 6.90 -1.58 17.11
N GLN A 58 5.76 -1.59 17.80
CA GLN A 58 4.88 -0.44 17.90
C GLN A 58 5.57 0.75 18.59
N LEU A 59 6.26 0.51 19.71
CA LEU A 59 7.01 1.56 20.41
C LEU A 59 8.11 2.16 19.53
N LEU A 60 8.94 1.33 18.88
CA LEU A 60 9.98 1.78 17.97
C LEU A 60 9.40 2.55 16.78
N SER A 61 8.27 2.09 16.24
CA SER A 61 7.58 2.80 15.16
C SER A 61 7.06 4.18 15.60
N GLY A 62 6.56 4.28 16.84
CA GLY A 62 6.11 5.54 17.42
C GLY A 62 7.25 6.52 17.69
N LEU A 63 8.38 6.04 18.20
CA LEU A 63 9.59 6.85 18.39
C LEU A 63 10.14 7.36 17.05
N ARG A 64 10.19 6.50 16.04
CA ARG A 64 10.61 6.87 14.68
C ARG A 64 9.69 7.94 14.09
N HIS A 65 8.38 7.76 14.22
CA HIS A 65 7.38 8.73 13.77
C HIS A 65 7.63 10.10 14.40
N ARG A 66 7.75 10.16 15.73
CA ARG A 66 8.03 11.40 16.48
C ARG A 66 9.36 12.04 16.08
N TYR A 67 10.41 11.23 15.91
CA TYR A 67 11.72 11.73 15.46
C TYR A 67 11.64 12.36 14.06
N CYS A 68 10.91 11.74 13.13
CA CYS A 68 10.73 12.29 11.79
C CYS A 68 9.97 13.62 11.82
N LEU A 69 8.88 13.73 12.59
CA LEU A 69 8.14 14.98 12.73
C LEU A 69 8.97 16.07 13.39
N TRP A 70 9.69 15.74 14.48
CA TRP A 70 10.63 16.67 15.12
C TRP A 70 11.70 17.15 14.15
N ARG A 71 12.25 16.25 13.34
CA ARG A 71 13.24 16.60 12.32
C ARG A 71 12.64 17.49 11.22
N LEU A 72 11.40 17.26 10.81
CA LEU A 72 10.69 18.13 9.87
C LEU A 72 10.49 19.52 10.44
N ARG A 73 10.00 19.63 11.67
CA ARG A 73 9.84 20.89 12.39
C ARG A 73 11.16 21.64 12.52
N ARG A 74 12.27 20.94 12.75
CA ARG A 74 13.60 21.55 12.79
C ARG A 74 14.06 22.07 11.43
N LEU A 75 13.71 21.40 10.33
CA LEU A 75 14.15 21.78 8.98
C LEU A 75 13.26 22.86 8.34
N LEU A 76 11.97 22.86 8.64
CA LEU A 76 10.96 23.76 8.05
C LEU A 76 10.60 24.93 8.97
N GLY A 77 11.06 24.91 10.22
CA GLY A 77 10.83 25.97 11.19
C GLY A 77 9.59 25.76 12.05
N VAL A 78 9.33 26.74 12.92
CA VAL A 78 8.30 26.68 13.97
C VAL A 78 6.88 26.74 13.40
N ALA A 79 6.71 27.31 12.20
CA ALA A 79 5.44 27.42 11.49
C ALA A 79 4.96 26.10 10.85
N PHE A 80 5.76 25.02 10.94
CA PHE A 80 5.37 23.72 10.39
C PHE A 80 4.21 23.12 11.19
N ASP A 81 3.06 22.99 10.54
CA ASP A 81 1.90 22.27 11.06
C ASP A 81 2.01 20.77 10.78
N GLU A 82 2.30 20.01 11.84
CA GLU A 82 2.38 18.54 11.79
C GLU A 82 1.03 17.90 11.40
N GLY A 83 -0.09 18.47 11.87
CA GLY A 83 -1.43 17.95 11.61
C GLY A 83 -1.84 18.16 10.16
N GLY A 84 -1.71 19.39 9.67
CA GLY A 84 -1.93 19.76 8.28
C GLY A 84 -1.02 18.98 7.32
N PHE A 85 0.24 18.74 7.68
CA PHE A 85 1.13 17.92 6.85
C PHE A 85 0.65 16.46 6.73
N GLN A 86 0.25 15.82 7.83
CA GLN A 86 -0.24 14.45 7.79
C GLN A 86 -1.52 14.31 6.97
N GLU A 87 -2.44 15.25 7.12
CA GLU A 87 -3.69 15.23 6.37
C GLU A 87 -3.48 15.56 4.90
N GLY A 88 -2.63 16.56 4.61
CA GLY A 88 -2.24 16.92 3.25
C GLY A 88 -1.53 15.78 2.52
N THR A 89 -0.62 15.07 3.19
CA THR A 89 0.06 13.91 2.60
C THR A 89 -0.88 12.71 2.39
N ARG A 90 -1.88 12.51 3.27
CA ARG A 90 -2.94 11.51 3.06
C ARG A 90 -3.79 11.86 1.84
N GLN A 91 -4.21 13.12 1.72
CA GLN A 91 -5.00 13.57 0.58
C GLN A 91 -4.20 13.46 -0.73
N ALA A 92 -2.94 13.89 -0.73
CA ALA A 92 -2.03 13.76 -1.86
C ALA A 92 -1.83 12.28 -2.25
N ALA A 93 -1.71 11.37 -1.27
CA ALA A 93 -1.61 9.94 -1.55
C ALA A 93 -2.86 9.39 -2.25
N VAL A 94 -4.06 9.79 -1.82
CA VAL A 94 -5.32 9.40 -2.48
C VAL A 94 -5.36 9.92 -3.92
N THR A 95 -5.05 11.20 -4.11
CA THR A 95 -5.00 11.82 -5.45
C THR A 95 -3.99 11.10 -6.34
N MET A 96 -2.79 10.80 -5.83
CA MET A 96 -1.77 10.07 -6.58
C MET A 96 -2.18 8.64 -6.93
N ILE A 97 -2.79 7.90 -6.00
CA ILE A 97 -3.29 6.55 -6.26
C ILE A 97 -4.29 6.59 -7.41
N GLU A 98 -5.22 7.54 -7.38
CA GLU A 98 -6.25 7.66 -8.41
C GLU A 98 -5.69 8.14 -9.75
N ALA A 99 -4.81 9.14 -9.74
CA ALA A 99 -4.16 9.65 -10.95
C ALA A 99 -3.33 8.57 -11.64
N VAL A 100 -2.55 7.78 -10.88
CA VAL A 100 -1.79 6.64 -11.42
C VAL A 100 -2.73 5.55 -11.96
N ARG A 101 -3.84 5.28 -11.27
CA ARG A 101 -4.82 4.27 -11.69
C ARG A 101 -5.50 4.66 -13.01
N GLN A 102 -5.84 5.94 -13.17
CA GLN A 102 -6.48 6.47 -14.37
C GLN A 102 -5.48 6.84 -15.48
N ALA A 103 -4.17 6.79 -15.19
CA ALA A 103 -3.12 7.33 -16.05
C ALA A 103 -3.34 8.81 -16.43
N ASP A 104 -3.79 9.62 -15.46
CA ASP A 104 -3.99 11.06 -15.60
C ASP A 104 -2.64 11.79 -15.56
N TRP A 105 -1.98 11.87 -16.72
CA TRP A 105 -0.67 12.51 -16.87
C TRP A 105 -0.64 14.00 -16.56
N PRO A 106 -1.65 14.81 -16.93
CA PRO A 106 -1.74 16.20 -16.51
C PRO A 106 -1.71 16.35 -14.98
N CYS A 107 -2.51 15.56 -14.25
CA CYS A 107 -2.51 15.59 -12.79
C CYS A 107 -1.16 15.14 -12.21
N ILE A 108 -0.60 14.02 -12.70
CA ILE A 108 0.70 13.51 -12.22
C ILE A 108 1.79 14.57 -12.43
N ARG A 109 1.83 15.24 -13.58
CA ARG A 109 2.86 16.25 -13.88
C ARG A 109 2.73 17.50 -13.00
N SER A 110 1.52 17.90 -12.61
CA SER A 110 1.32 19.12 -11.81
C SER A 110 1.66 18.93 -10.33
N CYS A 111 1.57 17.70 -9.80
CA CYS A 111 1.81 17.42 -8.38
C CYS A 111 3.11 16.64 -8.11
N CYS A 112 3.84 16.21 -9.14
CA CYS A 112 5.11 15.51 -9.00
C CYS A 112 6.31 16.37 -9.40
N THR A 113 7.49 16.02 -8.91
CA THR A 113 8.74 16.51 -9.51
C THR A 113 8.88 15.95 -10.93
N GLU A 114 9.68 16.61 -11.79
CA GLU A 114 9.95 16.09 -13.13
C GLU A 114 10.47 14.64 -13.09
N ARG A 115 11.43 14.38 -12.20
CA ARG A 115 11.96 13.03 -11.94
C ARG A 115 10.86 12.07 -11.49
N GLY A 116 10.02 12.46 -10.53
CA GLY A 116 8.95 11.63 -10.01
C GLY A 116 7.92 11.28 -11.08
N SER A 117 7.54 12.24 -11.92
CA SER A 117 6.60 12.02 -13.03
C SER A 117 7.16 11.03 -14.06
N ALA A 118 8.45 11.12 -14.40
CA ALA A 118 9.11 10.19 -15.33
C ALA A 118 9.18 8.76 -14.75
N ASP A 119 9.50 8.62 -13.47
CA ASP A 119 9.52 7.33 -12.77
C ASP A 119 8.12 6.68 -12.76
N ILE A 120 7.07 7.47 -12.50
CA ILE A 120 5.67 7.02 -12.51
C ILE A 120 5.23 6.62 -13.91
N TYR A 121 5.66 7.35 -14.93
CA TYR A 121 5.41 7.00 -16.32
C TYR A 121 6.02 5.64 -16.69
N GLY A 122 7.26 5.38 -16.26
CA GLY A 122 7.87 4.05 -16.43
C GLY A 122 7.13 2.94 -15.70
N LEU A 123 6.51 3.24 -14.55
CA LEU A 123 5.68 2.27 -13.83
C LEU A 123 4.38 1.98 -14.59
N SER A 124 3.65 2.99 -15.08
CA SER A 124 2.35 2.76 -15.75
C SER A 124 2.45 1.88 -17.00
N GLN A 125 3.59 1.93 -17.70
CA GLN A 125 3.85 1.07 -18.85
C GLN A 125 3.94 -0.42 -18.49
N MET A 126 4.43 -0.74 -17.29
CA MET A 126 4.60 -2.12 -16.84
C MET A 126 3.30 -2.71 -16.30
N ARG A 127 2.19 -2.68 -17.08
CA ARG A 127 0.82 -3.08 -16.67
C ARG A 127 0.78 -4.29 -15.72
N SER A 128 0.78 -4.01 -14.43
CA SER A 128 0.61 -5.00 -13.39
C SER A 128 -0.88 -5.25 -13.20
N PRO A 129 -1.32 -6.51 -13.16
CA PRO A 129 -2.74 -6.83 -13.13
C PRO A 129 -3.43 -6.22 -11.90
N TYR A 130 -2.74 -6.14 -10.76
CA TYR A 130 -3.33 -5.63 -9.53
C TYR A 130 -3.57 -4.12 -9.49
N TRP A 131 -3.07 -3.31 -10.42
CA TRP A 131 -3.25 -1.85 -10.36
C TRP A 131 -4.71 -1.42 -10.44
N SER A 132 -5.53 -2.16 -11.17
CA SER A 132 -6.97 -1.91 -11.27
C SER A 132 -7.71 -2.07 -9.93
N LEU A 133 -7.12 -2.83 -8.99
CA LEU A 133 -7.67 -3.12 -7.67
C LEU A 133 -7.19 -2.14 -6.58
N VAL A 134 -6.15 -1.34 -6.86
CA VAL A 134 -5.63 -0.33 -5.94
C VAL A 134 -6.54 0.91 -5.98
N ARG A 135 -7.73 0.82 -5.36
CA ARG A 135 -8.67 1.94 -5.22
C ARG A 135 -8.84 2.29 -3.74
N PHE A 136 -7.96 3.13 -3.21
CA PHE A 136 -8.03 3.58 -1.81
C PHE A 136 -8.52 5.02 -1.74
N GLN A 137 -9.51 5.25 -0.90
CA GLN A 137 -9.95 6.60 -0.51
C GLN A 137 -9.34 6.95 0.85
N ARG A 138 -9.57 8.17 1.32
CA ARG A 138 -8.97 8.71 2.54
C ARG A 138 -9.24 7.83 3.76
N GLU A 139 -10.48 7.36 3.91
CA GLU A 139 -10.97 6.46 4.95
C GLU A 139 -10.36 5.06 4.90
N HIS A 140 -9.87 4.66 3.72
CA HIS A 140 -9.22 3.36 3.53
C HIS A 140 -7.74 3.39 3.93
N LEU A 141 -7.12 4.58 4.02
CA LEU A 141 -5.72 4.75 4.43
C LEU A 141 -5.61 4.79 5.96
N ARG A 142 -5.48 3.60 6.57
CA ARG A 142 -5.44 3.42 8.04
C ARG A 142 -4.21 4.00 8.69
N HIS A 143 -3.07 3.96 7.99
CA HIS A 143 -1.82 4.49 8.51
C HIS A 143 -1.16 5.41 7.48
N ALA A 144 -0.61 6.52 7.99
CA ALA A 144 0.26 7.45 7.27
C ALA A 144 1.46 7.72 8.18
N LEU A 145 2.59 7.10 7.89
CA LEU A 145 3.75 7.09 8.78
C LEU A 145 4.98 7.63 8.06
N PRO A 146 5.64 8.69 8.58
CA PRO A 146 6.92 9.11 8.07
C PRO A 146 7.96 8.04 8.40
N LEU A 147 8.61 7.55 7.36
CA LEU A 147 9.69 6.59 7.45
C LEU A 147 11.03 7.31 7.57
N ARG A 148 11.24 8.36 6.80
CA ARG A 148 12.55 8.99 6.70
C ARG A 148 12.41 10.44 6.26
N VAL A 149 13.23 11.30 6.85
CA VAL A 149 13.33 12.72 6.49
C VAL A 149 14.80 13.00 6.19
N VAL A 150 15.09 13.53 5.01
CA VAL A 150 16.45 13.77 4.54
C VAL A 150 16.54 15.15 3.88
N ARG A 151 17.62 15.88 4.14
CA ARG A 151 17.98 17.06 3.36
C ARG A 151 18.93 16.61 2.25
N ARG A 152 18.71 17.03 1.01
CA ARG A 152 19.58 16.75 -0.14
C ARG A 152 19.88 18.00 -0.94
N TRP A 153 21.04 18.03 -1.55
CA TRP A 153 21.39 18.99 -2.59
C TRP A 153 21.17 18.32 -3.94
N ILE A 154 20.31 18.90 -4.77
CA ILE A 154 19.93 18.37 -6.08
C ILE A 154 19.93 19.55 -7.04
N ASP A 155 20.67 19.45 -8.14
CA ASP A 155 20.67 20.43 -9.24
C ASP A 155 20.84 21.89 -8.77
N GLY A 156 21.74 22.11 -7.81
CA GLY A 156 22.07 23.44 -7.30
C GLY A 156 21.10 23.99 -6.24
N ARG A 157 20.19 23.18 -5.70
CA ARG A 157 19.18 23.61 -4.71
C ARG A 157 19.07 22.62 -3.56
N TYR A 158 18.68 23.13 -2.39
CA TYR A 158 18.42 22.29 -1.21
C TYR A 158 16.97 21.82 -1.20
N TYR A 159 16.76 20.52 -0.98
CA TYR A 159 15.44 19.91 -0.84
C TYR A 159 15.34 19.16 0.48
N VAL A 160 14.13 19.16 1.06
CA VAL A 160 13.72 18.20 2.09
C VAL A 160 12.89 17.12 1.43
N LEU A 161 13.36 15.89 1.58
CA LEU A 161 12.66 14.68 1.15
C LEU A 161 12.08 13.96 2.35
N VAL A 162 10.81 13.56 2.23
CA VAL A 162 10.08 12.81 3.25
C VAL A 162 9.53 11.55 2.63
N ASP A 163 10.04 10.39 3.05
CA ASP A 163 9.44 9.11 2.71
C ASP A 163 8.29 8.83 3.67
N MET A 164 7.10 8.66 3.11
CA MET A 164 5.86 8.35 3.83
C MET A 164 5.37 6.95 3.45
N LEU A 165 5.03 6.14 4.44
CA LEU A 165 4.36 4.85 4.28
C LEU A 165 2.86 5.03 4.49
N PHE A 166 2.09 4.55 3.52
CA PHE A 166 0.65 4.46 3.59
C PHE A 166 0.22 2.99 3.60
N VAL A 167 -0.68 2.66 4.52
CA VAL A 167 -1.29 1.32 4.57
C VAL A 167 -2.77 1.47 4.25
N GLY A 168 -3.14 1.01 3.06
CA GLY A 168 -4.51 0.94 2.59
C GLY A 168 -5.15 -0.40 2.97
N LEU A 169 -6.36 -0.35 3.51
CA LEU A 169 -7.22 -1.50 3.75
C LEU A 169 -8.63 -1.17 3.25
N ARG A 170 -9.12 -1.96 2.30
CA ARG A 170 -10.45 -1.77 1.72
C ARG A 170 -11.13 -3.11 1.46
N ASN A 171 -12.44 -3.17 1.73
CA ASN A 171 -13.28 -4.22 1.18
C ASN A 171 -13.66 -3.85 -0.26
N LEU A 172 -13.29 -4.70 -1.22
CA LEU A 172 -13.56 -4.49 -2.64
C LEU A 172 -15.05 -4.61 -2.98
N LEU A 173 -15.87 -5.18 -2.09
CA LEU A 173 -17.31 -5.29 -2.28
C LEU A 173 -18.09 -4.18 -1.58
N ASP A 174 -17.41 -3.27 -0.89
CA ASP A 174 -17.99 -2.12 -0.20
C ASP A 174 -18.03 -0.91 -1.14
N LEU A 175 -18.97 -0.98 -2.09
CA LEU A 175 -19.20 0.04 -3.11
C LEU A 175 -20.65 0.50 -3.01
N GLY A 176 -20.86 1.81 -3.11
CA GLY A 176 -22.17 2.42 -2.85
C GLY A 176 -23.22 2.11 -3.92
N THR A 177 -22.81 1.63 -5.10
CA THR A 177 -23.72 1.32 -6.21
C THR A 177 -23.50 -0.10 -6.74
N GLU A 178 -24.58 -0.77 -7.14
CA GLU A 178 -24.52 -2.14 -7.70
C GLU A 178 -23.73 -2.19 -9.02
N GLN A 179 -23.75 -1.11 -9.82
CA GLN A 179 -22.95 -1.03 -11.05
C GLN A 179 -21.45 -1.03 -10.76
N GLU A 180 -20.97 -0.20 -9.82
CA GLU A 180 -19.55 -0.19 -9.44
C GLU A 180 -19.13 -1.54 -8.86
N ARG A 181 -20.04 -2.20 -8.12
CA ARG A 181 -19.80 -3.53 -7.57
C ARG A 181 -19.55 -4.54 -8.68
N GLU A 182 -20.43 -4.61 -9.67
CA GLU A 182 -20.28 -5.53 -10.81
C GLU A 182 -18.98 -5.26 -11.58
N GLU A 183 -18.65 -3.99 -11.86
CA GLU A 183 -17.37 -3.63 -12.48
C GLU A 183 -16.17 -4.11 -11.66
N MET A 184 -16.25 -4.01 -10.33
CA MET A 184 -15.16 -4.47 -9.46
C MET A 184 -15.08 -6.00 -9.41
N LEU A 185 -16.20 -6.72 -9.44
CA LEU A 185 -16.21 -8.19 -9.55
C LEU A 185 -15.50 -8.63 -10.84
N GLN A 186 -15.83 -8.00 -11.97
CA GLN A 186 -15.20 -8.29 -13.26
C GLN A 186 -13.69 -8.02 -13.24
N ARG A 187 -13.27 -6.91 -12.61
CA ARG A 187 -11.83 -6.60 -12.44
C ARG A 187 -11.12 -7.60 -11.55
N ILE A 188 -11.74 -8.06 -10.46
CA ILE A 188 -11.13 -9.08 -9.59
C ILE A 188 -10.97 -10.37 -10.39
N GLN A 189 -12.00 -10.78 -11.12
CA GLN A 189 -11.95 -11.99 -11.93
C GLN A 189 -10.87 -11.90 -13.01
N SER A 190 -10.77 -10.79 -13.74
CA SER A 190 -9.72 -10.60 -14.75
C SER A 190 -8.33 -10.68 -14.13
N VAL A 191 -8.10 -10.04 -12.98
CA VAL A 191 -6.80 -10.10 -12.29
C VAL A 191 -6.44 -11.50 -11.81
N LEU A 192 -7.42 -12.27 -11.32
CA LEU A 192 -7.20 -13.66 -10.91
C LEU A 192 -6.84 -14.54 -12.11
N VAL A 193 -7.56 -14.39 -13.22
CA VAL A 193 -7.29 -15.08 -14.49
C VAL A 193 -5.90 -14.73 -15.03
N ASP A 194 -5.57 -13.44 -15.11
CA ASP A 194 -4.27 -12.94 -15.58
C ASP A 194 -3.12 -13.47 -14.69
N SER A 195 -3.38 -13.63 -13.40
CA SER A 195 -2.43 -14.16 -12.43
C SER A 195 -2.36 -15.68 -12.40
N ARG A 196 -3.15 -16.38 -13.24
CA ARG A 196 -3.30 -17.85 -13.29
C ARG A 196 -3.68 -18.46 -11.95
N ILE A 197 -4.50 -17.73 -11.19
CA ILE A 197 -4.98 -18.15 -9.88
C ILE A 197 -6.32 -18.82 -10.08
N ASP A 198 -6.35 -20.15 -9.95
CA ASP A 198 -7.61 -20.89 -9.92
C ASP A 198 -8.28 -20.62 -8.57
N ASP A 199 -9.22 -19.68 -8.57
CA ASP A 199 -10.09 -19.35 -7.44
C ASP A 199 -11.52 -19.44 -7.92
N GLN A 200 -12.28 -20.37 -7.35
CA GLN A 200 -13.73 -20.38 -7.52
C GLN A 200 -14.26 -19.09 -6.91
N PHE A 201 -14.52 -18.14 -7.79
CA PHE A 201 -14.94 -16.81 -7.40
C PHE A 201 -16.39 -16.87 -6.89
N GLU A 202 -16.54 -16.98 -5.57
CA GLU A 202 -17.86 -16.83 -4.95
C GLU A 202 -18.11 -15.35 -4.63
N PRO A 203 -19.19 -14.74 -5.15
CA PRO A 203 -19.50 -13.32 -4.95
C PRO A 203 -19.89 -12.98 -3.50
N ASN A 204 -20.19 -13.99 -2.68
CA ASN A 204 -20.53 -13.84 -1.27
C ASN A 204 -19.29 -13.85 -0.35
N ASN A 205 -18.09 -14.08 -0.89
CA ASN A 205 -16.86 -14.06 -0.11
C ASN A 205 -16.42 -12.62 0.12
N CYS A 206 -16.02 -12.30 1.36
CA CYS A 206 -15.43 -11.02 1.66
C CYS A 206 -14.06 -10.90 0.97
N ARG A 207 -13.82 -9.80 0.27
CA ARG A 207 -12.60 -9.54 -0.50
C ARG A 207 -11.92 -8.29 0.03
N LEU A 208 -10.88 -8.48 0.83
CA LEU A 208 -10.09 -7.38 1.39
C LEU A 208 -8.84 -7.17 0.55
N ALA A 209 -8.66 -5.94 0.06
CA ALA A 209 -7.40 -5.48 -0.51
C ALA A 209 -6.57 -4.79 0.57
N ILE A 210 -5.31 -5.22 0.70
CA ILE A 210 -4.30 -4.59 1.55
C ILE A 210 -3.16 -4.11 0.67
N ALA A 211 -2.81 -2.84 0.78
CA ALA A 211 -1.68 -2.26 0.07
C ALA A 211 -0.76 -1.49 1.00
N GLU A 212 0.54 -1.70 0.83
CA GLU A 212 1.59 -0.88 1.41
C GLU A 212 2.16 -0.01 0.30
N LEU A 213 1.96 1.30 0.40
CA LEU A 213 2.44 2.29 -0.56
C LEU A 213 3.48 3.18 0.09
N VAL A 214 4.54 3.49 -0.65
CA VAL A 214 5.57 4.45 -0.21
C VAL A 214 5.58 5.60 -1.20
N LEU A 215 5.34 6.81 -0.70
CA LEU A 215 5.50 8.04 -1.46
C LEU A 215 6.65 8.84 -0.86
N THR A 216 7.46 9.44 -1.72
CA THR A 216 8.47 10.42 -1.30
C THR A 216 7.94 11.80 -1.65
N PHE A 217 7.79 12.65 -0.65
CA PHE A 217 7.45 14.06 -0.84
C PHE A 217 8.73 14.90 -0.85
N SER A 218 8.79 15.90 -1.71
CA SER A 218 9.89 16.84 -1.86
C SER A 218 9.38 18.25 -1.66
N LYS A 219 10.11 19.03 -0.87
CA LYS A 219 9.93 20.48 -0.75
C LYS A 219 11.27 21.16 -0.94
N GLU A 220 11.33 22.15 -1.82
CA GLU A 220 12.50 22.99 -1.96
C GLU A 220 12.65 23.85 -0.69
N LEU A 221 13.86 23.90 -0.15
CA LEU A 221 14.19 24.86 0.89
C LEU A 221 14.60 26.14 0.18
N GLY A 222 13.87 27.23 0.44
CA GLY A 222 14.25 28.56 -0.01
C GLY A 222 15.70 28.88 0.39
N HIS A 223 16.36 29.74 -0.39
CA HIS A 223 17.71 30.20 -0.13
C HIS A 223 17.73 31.13 1.09
N SER A 224 17.61 30.57 2.30
CA SER A 224 17.70 31.35 3.55
C SER A 224 19.08 31.18 4.21
N GLN A 225 20.15 31.15 3.41
CA GLN A 225 21.51 31.35 3.91
C GLN A 225 22.36 32.03 2.82
N LEU A 226 22.77 33.27 3.11
CA LEU A 226 23.79 34.11 2.44
C LEU A 226 23.29 35.09 1.35
N ASP A 227 22.60 36.18 1.73
CA ASP A 227 23.07 37.57 1.56
C ASP A 227 21.91 38.58 1.80
N PRO A 228 22.00 39.52 2.78
CA PRO A 228 20.93 40.49 3.05
C PRO A 228 20.86 41.69 2.08
N GLN A 229 21.39 41.60 0.86
CA GLN A 229 21.73 42.79 0.07
C GLN A 229 21.24 42.85 -1.40
N ASP A 230 20.39 41.93 -1.89
CA ASP A 230 19.75 42.13 -3.21
C ASP A 230 18.27 42.53 -3.05
N PRO A 231 17.90 43.81 -3.31
CA PRO A 231 16.51 44.27 -3.24
C PRO A 231 15.60 43.71 -4.34
N ARG A 232 16.09 42.79 -5.20
CA ARG A 232 15.29 42.09 -6.23
C ARG A 232 14.61 40.81 -5.74
N ASP A 233 14.85 40.39 -4.49
CA ASP A 233 14.25 39.17 -3.93
C ASP A 233 12.86 39.37 -3.30
N ILE A 234 12.38 40.61 -3.17
CA ILE A 234 11.10 40.94 -2.54
C ILE A 234 9.89 40.46 -3.39
N GLU A 235 10.06 40.23 -4.69
CA GLU A 235 8.97 39.74 -5.57
C GLU A 235 8.92 38.21 -5.71
N ARG A 236 9.87 37.46 -5.12
CA ARG A 236 9.90 35.98 -5.19
C ARG A 236 9.47 35.27 -3.91
N GLU A 237 9.19 36.01 -2.83
CA GLU A 237 8.75 35.43 -1.56
C GLU A 237 7.39 34.70 -1.64
N ASP A 238 6.57 34.97 -2.67
CA ASP A 238 5.22 34.41 -2.79
C ASP A 238 5.11 33.11 -3.59
N GLN A 239 6.22 32.62 -4.19
CA GLN A 239 6.20 31.29 -4.79
C GLN A 239 6.66 30.26 -3.75
N GLU A 240 5.86 30.11 -2.68
CA GLU A 240 5.97 28.98 -1.77
C GLU A 240 5.96 27.71 -2.61
N SER A 241 7.14 27.13 -2.82
CA SER A 241 7.29 25.83 -3.46
C SER A 241 6.56 24.81 -2.59
N GLY A 242 5.34 24.47 -3.03
CA GLY A 242 4.50 23.48 -2.40
C GLY A 242 5.19 22.12 -2.36
N TRP A 243 4.62 21.21 -1.57
CA TRP A 243 5.09 19.84 -1.54
C TRP A 243 4.77 19.14 -2.87
N LEU A 244 5.78 18.55 -3.50
CA LEU A 244 5.64 17.73 -4.70
C LEU A 244 5.96 16.27 -4.39
N VAL A 245 5.44 15.35 -5.20
CA VAL A 245 5.74 13.92 -5.10
C VAL A 245 6.96 13.59 -5.96
N ASP A 246 8.04 13.14 -5.32
CA ASP A 246 9.28 12.74 -6.00
C ASP A 246 9.32 11.25 -6.34
N SER A 247 8.58 10.40 -5.61
CA SER A 247 8.47 8.99 -5.98
C SER A 247 7.17 8.37 -5.49
N TYR A 248 6.64 7.41 -6.26
CA TYR A 248 5.46 6.61 -5.92
C TYR A 248 5.77 5.13 -6.13
N LYS A 249 5.61 4.32 -5.07
CA LYS A 249 5.94 2.89 -5.10
C LYS A 249 4.89 2.09 -4.35
N VAL A 250 4.29 1.11 -5.02
CA VAL A 250 3.53 0.05 -4.35
C VAL A 250 4.54 -0.99 -3.86
N HIS A 251 4.72 -1.08 -2.54
CA HIS A 251 5.67 -2.00 -1.92
C HIS A 251 5.11 -3.42 -1.84
N ARG A 252 3.86 -3.54 -1.41
CA ARG A 252 3.17 -4.82 -1.26
C ARG A 252 1.69 -4.65 -1.58
N PHE A 253 1.12 -5.63 -2.29
CA PHE A 253 -0.31 -5.71 -2.50
C PHE A 253 -0.79 -7.13 -2.21
N LYS A 254 -1.84 -7.24 -1.39
CA LYS A 254 -2.46 -8.50 -1.03
C LYS A 254 -3.94 -8.46 -1.27
N LEU A 255 -4.46 -9.55 -1.80
CA LEU A 255 -5.89 -9.81 -1.84
C LEU A 255 -6.20 -10.95 -0.87
N ILE A 256 -7.06 -10.67 0.11
CA ILE A 256 -7.53 -11.64 1.09
C ILE A 256 -8.96 -11.98 0.74
N SER A 257 -9.22 -13.26 0.51
CA SER A 257 -10.54 -13.82 0.32
C SER A 257 -10.94 -14.58 1.58
N PHE A 258 -12.09 -14.25 2.14
CA PHE A 258 -12.67 -14.96 3.28
C PHE A 258 -14.06 -15.47 2.90
N SER A 259 -14.23 -16.79 2.98
CA SER A 259 -15.54 -17.42 2.80
C SER A 259 -16.20 -17.63 4.17
N PRO A 260 -17.31 -16.94 4.47
CA PRO A 260 -18.00 -17.13 5.74
C PRO A 260 -18.61 -18.54 5.88
N LYS A 261 -18.93 -19.20 4.75
CA LYS A 261 -19.53 -20.54 4.73
C LYS A 261 -18.52 -21.63 5.09
N THR A 262 -17.32 -21.55 4.53
CA THR A 262 -16.28 -22.56 4.73
C THR A 262 -15.26 -22.15 5.80
N LEU A 263 -15.35 -20.92 6.30
CA LEU A 263 -14.38 -20.28 7.20
C LEU A 263 -12.94 -20.33 6.68
N ASN A 264 -12.78 -20.50 5.36
CA ASN A 264 -11.49 -20.55 4.71
C ASN A 264 -10.97 -19.13 4.44
N LEU A 265 -9.70 -18.93 4.78
CA LEU A 265 -8.96 -17.71 4.48
C LEU A 265 -7.93 -18.02 3.41
N ARG A 266 -8.03 -17.31 2.29
CA ARG A 266 -7.05 -17.37 1.20
C ARG A 266 -6.37 -16.01 1.09
N VAL A 267 -5.05 -16.01 1.11
CA VAL A 267 -4.22 -14.82 0.94
C VAL A 267 -3.46 -14.95 -0.36
N ILE A 268 -3.68 -14.00 -1.26
CA ILE A 268 -2.99 -13.89 -2.53
C ILE A 268 -2.03 -12.72 -2.41
N ASP A 269 -0.73 -13.01 -2.37
CA ASP A 269 0.33 -12.01 -2.36
C ASP A 269 0.80 -11.78 -3.79
N PHE A 270 0.59 -10.57 -4.30
CA PHE A 270 1.12 -10.16 -5.60
C PHE A 270 2.55 -9.65 -5.38
N LEU A 271 3.55 -10.43 -5.81
CA LEU A 271 4.93 -10.01 -5.67
C LEU A 271 5.23 -8.93 -6.70
N LYS A 272 6.15 -8.04 -6.32
CA LYS A 272 6.68 -7.03 -7.24
C LYS A 272 7.26 -7.75 -8.47
N PRO A 273 6.92 -7.32 -9.71
CA PRO A 273 7.49 -7.94 -10.89
C PRO A 273 9.03 -7.86 -10.81
N VAL A 274 9.68 -9.02 -10.88
CA VAL A 274 11.13 -9.11 -10.92
C VAL A 274 11.56 -8.53 -12.27
N ARG A 275 12.34 -7.44 -12.26
CA ARG A 275 12.97 -6.93 -13.48
C ARG A 275 13.90 -8.03 -14.00
N GLN A 276 13.48 -8.74 -15.04
CA GLN A 276 14.42 -9.52 -15.85
C GLN A 276 15.32 -8.49 -16.53
N ARG A 277 16.59 -8.49 -16.14
CA ARG A 277 17.63 -7.66 -16.75
C ARG A 277 17.97 -8.20 -18.13
#